data_AF-A0A3B7MH87-F1
#
_entry.id   AF-A0A3B7MH87-F1
#
_cell.length_a   1.000
_cell.length_b   1.000
_cell.length_c   1.000
_cell.angle_alpha   90.00
_cell.angle_beta   90.00
_cell.angle_gamma   90.00
#
_symmetry.space_group_name_H-M   'P 1'
#
loop_
_entity.id
_entity.type
_entity.pdbx_description
1 polymer ?
#
loop_
_entity_poly.entity_id
_entity_poly.type
_entity_poly.pdbx_seq_one_letter_code
_entity_poly.pdbx_strand_id
1 'polypeptide(L)'
;MDANKWISVDNDQPLALVAGFAAAAGIDTSQYPITNFKIEQKILDFKSNNTVNVGPFVNGNANIKNFTTQYQVVLYSNRSEVITDPDGNQIHKRYGYGFGFLLDVKDINTKLNLNFSIVAASAALNLAKAGYSVKVYGVDNAQLGQHLPSNVGDFSSNTYKSLQKFIQAAKDYLAANTITKLYGIENLKRINIEAENNDARSIYYSAKQVADGITLNKAVIEARSKFGDGINENILQFIYTYFGITDAYTEPTGDQKKNAGKWIEGKYNKIAEFSNTNSSWIAVDPATDNGKFTVLAGLPDADNYQPHAKPANWATDAKTLDDTFSEVSTDFSSSLKLASIADTSGKFNTITITRNISMYMDVHDNPAPGSKVVETRYGVGLRLSLRISGIEFGTKINYATIGAASEMGHASVEYEIVGMGFSDAAMLKDFPGPQDINQDTMTQINTAFNTLKNKLFTMDVSAFQPQPYMIRVNEPEKVDNTLAAQGFVFSMRQIADRNRLGEAIQQATALGIKKQYVLDTYKKQCNITDEDDKPSPGQKKDARKWLDFE
;
A
#
# COMPACT_ATOMS: atom_id res chain seq x y z
N MET A 1 -11.64 -7.67 11.99
CA MET A 1 -10.42 -8.37 11.51
C MET A 1 -9.35 -7.30 11.49
N ASP A 2 -8.40 -7.45 12.39
CA ASP A 2 -7.37 -6.44 12.64
C ASP A 2 -6.21 -6.74 11.68
N ALA A 3 -6.07 -5.91 10.65
CA ALA A 3 -5.01 -6.07 9.67
C ALA A 3 -3.79 -5.30 10.18
N ASN A 4 -2.76 -6.01 10.60
CA ASN A 4 -1.52 -5.37 11.02
C ASN A 4 -0.63 -5.10 9.81
N LYS A 5 -0.05 -3.90 9.69
CA LYS A 5 0.82 -3.46 8.60
C LYS A 5 2.18 -3.04 9.12
N TRP A 6 3.23 -3.24 8.34
CA TRP A 6 4.52 -2.58 8.57
C TRP A 6 4.57 -1.25 7.80
N ILE A 7 4.76 -0.13 8.49
CA ILE A 7 5.05 1.18 7.88
C ILE A 7 6.49 1.58 8.18
N SER A 8 7.14 2.26 7.23
CA SER A 8 8.36 2.99 7.56
C SER A 8 8.02 4.08 8.57
N VAL A 9 8.66 4.07 9.74
CA VAL A 9 8.39 5.00 10.86
C VAL A 9 9.40 6.12 10.99
N ASP A 10 10.29 6.28 10.01
CA ASP A 10 11.25 7.40 9.99
C ASP A 10 10.59 8.78 9.73
N ASN A 11 9.26 8.88 9.96
CA ASN A 11 8.37 10.00 9.62
C ASN A 11 8.21 11.05 10.74
N ASP A 12 8.39 10.71 12.01
CA ASP A 12 8.11 11.65 13.12
C ASP A 12 9.32 12.06 13.93
N GLN A 13 10.47 11.46 13.66
CA GLN A 13 11.75 11.98 14.09
C GLN A 13 12.58 12.03 12.82
N PRO A 14 13.19 13.17 12.43
CA PRO A 14 14.44 13.03 11.71
C PRO A 14 15.25 12.00 12.49
N LEU A 15 16.04 11.17 11.83
CA LEU A 15 17.29 10.80 12.45
C LEU A 15 18.07 12.13 12.63
N ALA A 16 17.59 12.99 13.55
CA ALA A 16 18.47 13.58 14.49
C ALA A 16 19.42 12.43 14.82
N LEU A 17 20.71 12.63 14.61
CA LEU A 17 21.44 13.32 15.66
C LEU A 17 20.68 13.34 17.01
N VAL A 18 20.14 12.20 17.44
CA VAL A 18 19.98 11.87 18.84
C VAL A 18 21.43 11.81 19.26
N ALA A 19 21.93 12.97 19.67
CA ALA A 19 23.18 13.11 20.38
C ALA A 19 23.07 12.18 21.58
N GLY A 20 23.47 10.91 21.39
CA GLY A 20 23.14 9.84 22.33
C GLY A 20 23.10 8.43 21.75
N PHE A 21 22.73 8.23 20.47
CA PHE A 21 23.08 6.98 19.79
C PHE A 21 24.56 7.10 19.39
N ALA A 22 25.45 6.65 20.28
CA ALA A 22 26.83 6.34 19.92
C ALA A 22 26.81 5.66 18.56
N ALA A 23 27.56 6.20 17.59
CA ALA A 23 27.61 5.74 16.20
C ALA A 23 27.48 4.21 16.17
N ALA A 24 26.27 3.72 15.84
CA ALA A 24 26.01 2.30 15.88
C ALA A 24 27.09 1.67 15.00
N ALA A 25 27.90 0.79 15.57
CA ALA A 25 28.98 0.16 14.84
C ALA A 25 28.35 -0.52 13.62
N GLY A 26 28.56 0.02 12.43
CA GLY A 26 28.02 -0.54 11.21
C GLY A 26 28.45 -2.00 11.10
N ILE A 27 27.59 -2.85 10.55
CA ILE A 27 27.91 -4.25 10.31
C ILE A 27 28.74 -4.39 9.03
N ASP A 28 29.60 -5.40 8.97
CA ASP A 28 30.53 -5.57 7.85
C ASP A 28 29.82 -6.17 6.62
N THR A 29 30.04 -5.59 5.43
CA THR A 29 29.47 -6.10 4.16
C THR A 29 30.02 -7.48 3.78
N SER A 30 31.20 -7.86 4.27
CA SER A 30 31.77 -9.19 4.06
C SER A 30 30.98 -10.31 4.76
N GLN A 31 30.28 -9.99 5.86
CA GLN A 31 29.43 -10.93 6.58
C GLN A 31 27.99 -10.90 6.06
N TYR A 32 27.53 -9.73 5.62
CA TYR A 32 26.17 -9.48 5.19
C TYR A 32 26.17 -8.81 3.81
N PRO A 33 26.28 -9.60 2.72
CA PRO A 33 26.34 -9.03 1.39
C PRO A 33 25.06 -8.26 1.07
N ILE A 34 25.21 -7.21 0.27
CA ILE A 34 24.06 -6.58 -0.39
C ILE A 34 23.44 -7.62 -1.33
N THR A 35 22.12 -7.67 -1.33
CA THR A 35 21.35 -8.64 -2.13
C THR A 35 20.19 -7.99 -2.87
N ASN A 36 19.82 -6.76 -2.51
CA ASN A 36 18.68 -6.05 -3.08
C ASN A 36 19.01 -4.57 -3.23
N PHE A 37 18.30 -3.90 -4.12
CA PHE A 37 18.22 -2.44 -4.15
C PHE A 37 16.76 -2.00 -4.21
N LYS A 38 16.50 -0.77 -3.77
CA LYS A 38 15.19 -0.13 -3.85
C LYS A 38 15.36 1.33 -4.25
N ILE A 39 14.53 1.75 -5.19
CA ILE A 39 14.37 3.15 -5.57
C ILE A 39 12.89 3.45 -5.50
N GLU A 40 12.51 4.48 -4.75
CA GLU A 40 11.11 4.82 -4.54
C GLU A 40 10.88 6.32 -4.51
N GLN A 41 9.70 6.71 -4.96
CA GLN A 41 9.11 8.04 -4.76
C GLN A 41 7.68 7.85 -4.23
N LYS A 42 7.43 8.28 -3.00
CA LYS A 42 6.13 8.09 -2.31
C LYS A 42 5.71 9.28 -1.46
N ILE A 43 4.43 9.32 -1.12
CA ILE A 43 3.77 10.28 -0.24
C ILE A 43 3.55 9.60 1.12
N LEU A 44 4.23 10.10 2.15
CA LEU A 44 4.31 9.48 3.48
C LEU A 44 3.18 9.90 4.42
N ASP A 45 2.85 11.18 4.44
CA ASP A 45 1.80 11.76 5.27
C ASP A 45 1.04 12.79 4.42
N PHE A 46 -0.28 12.81 4.54
CA PHE A 46 -1.13 13.76 3.84
C PHE A 46 -2.26 14.17 4.78
N LYS A 47 -2.19 15.39 5.33
CA LYS A 47 -3.21 15.96 6.20
C LYS A 47 -3.82 17.18 5.50
N SER A 48 -5.14 17.20 5.35
CA SER A 48 -5.89 18.34 4.84
C SER A 48 -6.50 19.16 6.00
N ASN A 49 -6.58 20.49 5.85
CA ASN A 49 -7.15 21.39 6.88
C ASN A 49 -8.68 21.27 6.97
N ASN A 50 -9.28 20.79 5.89
CA ASN A 50 -10.65 20.30 5.90
C ASN A 50 -10.57 18.77 5.85
N THR A 51 -11.41 18.10 6.61
CA THR A 51 -11.91 16.73 6.38
C THR A 51 -12.67 16.58 5.04
N VAL A 52 -12.50 17.54 4.13
CA VAL A 52 -12.72 17.38 2.70
C VAL A 52 -11.77 16.28 2.23
N ASN A 53 -12.29 15.05 2.26
CA ASN A 53 -11.95 14.04 1.28
C ASN A 53 -11.72 14.76 -0.04
N VAL A 54 -10.59 14.48 -0.69
CA VAL A 54 -10.32 14.89 -2.06
C VAL A 54 -11.38 14.20 -2.93
N GLY A 55 -12.58 14.77 -2.95
CA GLY A 55 -13.74 14.29 -3.65
C GLY A 55 -13.52 14.60 -5.12
N PRO A 56 -13.35 13.60 -5.98
CA PRO A 56 -12.95 13.75 -7.37
C PRO A 56 -14.09 14.17 -8.30
N PHE A 57 -15.10 14.87 -7.81
CA PHE A 57 -16.19 15.33 -8.69
C PHE A 57 -15.86 16.64 -9.40
N VAL A 58 -14.97 17.41 -8.79
CA VAL A 58 -14.21 18.53 -9.36
C VAL A 58 -13.05 18.68 -8.39
N ASN A 59 -11.83 18.86 -8.88
CA ASN A 59 -10.69 19.35 -8.10
C ASN A 59 -11.05 20.71 -7.43
N GLY A 60 -11.83 20.69 -6.35
CA GLY A 60 -12.15 21.86 -5.55
C GLY A 60 -10.91 22.38 -4.86
N ASN A 61 -10.92 23.65 -4.48
CA ASN A 61 -9.83 24.30 -3.73
C ASN A 61 -9.65 23.62 -2.36
N ALA A 62 -8.95 22.49 -2.33
CA ALA A 62 -8.59 21.80 -1.11
C ALA A 62 -7.36 22.50 -0.52
N ASN A 63 -7.55 23.16 0.62
CA ASN A 63 -6.44 23.65 1.43
C ASN A 63 -5.76 22.45 2.11
N ILE A 64 -4.65 21.99 1.53
CA ILE A 64 -3.84 20.92 2.10
C ILE A 64 -3.06 21.51 3.29
N LYS A 65 -3.18 20.91 4.48
CA LYS A 65 -2.49 21.42 5.69
C LYS A 65 -1.00 21.15 5.59
N ASN A 66 -0.68 19.89 5.35
CA ASN A 66 0.66 19.44 5.08
C ASN A 66 0.68 18.11 4.34
N PHE A 67 1.78 17.85 3.66
CA PHE A 67 2.11 16.52 3.19
C PHE A 67 3.62 16.34 3.20
N THR A 68 4.07 15.08 3.30
CA THR A 68 5.48 14.71 3.19
C THR A 68 5.67 13.79 2.01
N THR A 69 6.61 14.11 1.12
CA THR A 69 7.06 13.21 0.04
C THR A 69 8.46 12.72 0.33
N GLN A 70 8.75 11.49 -0.08
CA GLN A 70 10.04 10.85 0.04
C GLN A 70 10.52 10.40 -1.33
N TYR A 71 11.79 10.65 -1.61
CA TYR A 71 12.52 9.95 -2.64
C TYR A 71 13.72 9.25 -1.99
N GLN A 72 13.96 8.00 -2.35
CA GLN A 72 15.00 7.18 -1.73
C GLN A 72 15.67 6.27 -2.76
N VAL A 73 16.99 6.11 -2.63
CA VAL A 73 17.84 5.18 -3.39
C VAL A 73 18.71 4.44 -2.39
N VAL A 74 18.46 3.14 -2.23
CA VAL A 74 19.11 2.34 -1.20
C VAL A 74 19.44 0.94 -1.69
N LEU A 75 20.52 0.40 -1.14
CA LEU A 75 20.91 -0.99 -1.30
C LEU A 75 20.84 -1.69 0.05
N TYR A 76 20.20 -2.86 0.07
CA TYR A 76 19.95 -3.63 1.27
C TYR A 76 20.74 -4.94 1.27
N SER A 77 21.24 -5.28 2.45
CA SER A 77 21.63 -6.66 2.76
C SER A 77 20.40 -7.53 3.03
N ASN A 78 20.64 -8.84 3.12
CA ASN A 78 19.66 -9.80 3.62
C ASN A 78 19.53 -9.76 5.17
N ARG A 79 20.23 -8.86 5.86
CA ARG A 79 20.18 -8.75 7.32
C ARG A 79 19.04 -7.82 7.74
N SER A 80 18.16 -8.36 8.56
CA SER A 80 17.22 -7.60 9.39
C SER A 80 17.39 -7.93 10.88
N GLU A 81 16.94 -7.02 11.73
CA GLU A 81 16.89 -7.18 13.17
C GLU A 81 15.54 -6.71 13.68
N VAL A 82 14.94 -7.45 14.62
CA VAL A 82 13.75 -6.99 15.34
C VAL A 82 14.19 -6.30 16.62
N ILE A 83 13.84 -5.04 16.77
CA ILE A 83 14.02 -4.25 17.99
C ILE A 83 12.64 -3.93 18.58
N THR A 84 12.59 -3.65 19.87
CA THR A 84 11.37 -3.19 20.54
C THR A 84 11.47 -1.69 20.78
N ASP A 85 10.46 -0.94 20.37
CA ASP A 85 10.37 0.50 20.61
C ASP A 85 9.99 0.81 22.09
N PRO A 86 10.10 2.06 22.54
CA PRO A 86 9.76 2.43 23.92
C PRO A 86 8.31 2.10 24.33
N ASP A 87 7.41 2.00 23.35
CA ASP A 87 6.00 1.69 23.55
C ASP A 87 5.72 0.17 23.52
N GLY A 88 6.76 -0.66 23.42
CA GLY A 88 6.65 -2.12 23.38
C GLY A 88 6.31 -2.70 22.00
N ASN A 89 6.26 -1.87 20.94
CA ASN A 89 6.01 -2.36 19.59
C ASN A 89 7.29 -2.94 18.97
N GLN A 90 7.13 -4.01 18.20
CA GLN A 90 8.23 -4.54 17.41
C GLN A 90 8.48 -3.65 16.19
N ILE A 91 9.76 -3.37 15.93
CA ILE A 91 10.28 -2.64 14.77
C ILE A 91 11.28 -3.55 14.05
N HIS A 92 11.11 -3.76 12.75
CA HIS A 92 12.11 -4.43 11.91
C HIS A 92 13.05 -3.41 11.32
N LYS A 93 14.31 -3.50 11.71
CA LYS A 93 15.42 -2.69 11.21
C LYS A 93 16.11 -3.41 10.06
N ARG A 94 16.19 -2.79 8.89
CA ARG A 94 16.91 -3.32 7.72
C ARG A 94 18.26 -2.63 7.53
N TYR A 95 19.27 -3.44 7.20
CA TYR A 95 20.64 -2.97 7.07
C TYR A 95 21.04 -2.75 5.61
N GLY A 96 21.67 -1.60 5.34
CA GLY A 96 22.06 -1.19 3.99
C GLY A 96 22.90 0.09 3.95
N TYR A 97 22.98 0.68 2.76
CA TYR A 97 23.51 2.03 2.53
C TYR A 97 22.74 2.71 1.39
N GLY A 98 22.86 4.02 1.28
CA GLY A 98 22.23 4.81 0.23
C GLY A 98 21.94 6.23 0.66
N PHE A 99 20.92 6.83 0.06
CA PHE A 99 20.47 8.18 0.38
C PHE A 99 18.98 8.33 0.12
N GLY A 100 18.38 9.30 0.77
CA GLY A 100 17.02 9.73 0.50
C GLY A 100 16.84 11.18 0.90
N PHE A 101 15.74 11.77 0.49
CA PHE A 101 15.34 13.06 1.03
C PHE A 101 13.84 13.08 1.26
N LEU A 102 13.47 13.87 2.25
CA LEU A 102 12.10 14.16 2.63
C LEU A 102 11.80 15.60 2.25
N LEU A 103 10.64 15.81 1.65
CA LEU A 103 10.10 17.12 1.35
C LEU A 103 8.82 17.28 2.16
N ASP A 104 8.88 18.17 3.15
CA ASP A 104 7.77 18.55 4.02
C ASP A 104 7.12 19.82 3.50
N VAL A 105 5.89 19.71 3.01
CA VAL A 105 5.12 20.83 2.47
C VAL A 105 4.02 21.18 3.46
N LYS A 106 3.87 22.46 3.79
CA LYS A 106 2.92 23.02 4.76
C LYS A 106 2.24 24.26 4.18
N ASP A 107 1.12 24.65 4.79
CA ASP A 107 0.40 25.91 4.52
C ASP A 107 0.10 26.11 3.02
N ILE A 108 -0.50 25.11 2.40
CA ILE A 108 -0.80 25.12 0.96
C ILE A 108 -2.09 25.91 0.72
N ASN A 109 -1.95 27.07 0.09
CA ASN A 109 -3.04 28.02 -0.16
C ASN A 109 -3.63 27.90 -1.58
N THR A 110 -3.17 26.92 -2.37
CA THR A 110 -3.57 26.74 -3.77
C THR A 110 -3.66 25.27 -4.16
N LYS A 111 -4.31 24.99 -5.29
CA LYS A 111 -4.31 23.66 -5.90
C LYS A 111 -2.87 23.27 -6.24
N LEU A 112 -2.34 22.27 -5.54
CA LEU A 112 -0.99 21.77 -5.75
C LEU A 112 -1.06 20.32 -6.22
N ASN A 113 -0.58 20.08 -7.44
CA ASN A 113 -0.20 18.74 -7.86
C ASN A 113 1.08 18.39 -7.06
N LEU A 114 1.12 17.22 -6.43
CA LEU A 114 2.13 16.80 -5.42
C LEU A 114 3.52 16.52 -6.01
N ASN A 115 3.71 16.95 -7.25
CA ASN A 115 4.93 16.87 -8.05
C ASN A 115 6.00 17.87 -7.53
N PHE A 116 7.26 17.43 -7.51
CA PHE A 116 8.39 18.18 -6.95
C PHE A 116 8.57 19.56 -7.60
N SER A 117 8.50 19.66 -8.93
CA SER A 117 8.73 20.96 -9.60
C SER A 117 7.59 21.94 -9.31
N ILE A 118 6.36 21.43 -9.15
CA ILE A 118 5.18 22.22 -8.84
C ILE A 118 5.26 22.73 -7.40
N VAL A 119 5.69 21.91 -6.44
CA VAL A 119 5.98 22.37 -5.07
C VAL A 119 7.04 23.46 -5.06
N ALA A 120 8.14 23.28 -5.81
CA ALA A 120 9.19 24.29 -5.89
C ALA A 120 8.69 25.63 -6.48
N ALA A 121 7.82 25.58 -7.49
CA ALA A 121 7.20 26.75 -8.08
C ALA A 121 6.21 27.42 -7.11
N SER A 122 5.36 26.64 -6.43
CA SER A 122 4.40 27.16 -5.45
C SER A 122 5.09 27.79 -4.24
N ALA A 123 6.20 27.22 -3.77
CA ALA A 123 7.01 27.83 -2.72
C ALA A 123 7.61 29.18 -3.18
N ALA A 124 8.13 29.24 -4.41
CA ALA A 124 8.66 30.49 -4.97
C ALA A 124 7.60 31.60 -5.13
N LEU A 125 6.34 31.22 -5.34
CA LEU A 125 5.20 32.14 -5.44
C LEU A 125 4.52 32.44 -4.09
N ASN A 126 5.07 31.96 -2.96
CA ASN A 126 4.48 32.05 -1.62
C ASN A 126 3.06 31.43 -1.52
N LEU A 127 2.77 30.45 -2.37
CA LEU A 127 1.50 29.72 -2.40
C LEU A 127 1.52 28.45 -1.51
N ALA A 128 2.71 28.07 -1.05
CA ALA A 128 2.95 27.02 -0.06
C ALA A 128 4.26 27.29 0.70
N LYS A 129 4.42 26.71 1.90
CA LYS A 129 5.72 26.64 2.60
C LYS A 129 6.29 25.25 2.44
N ALA A 130 7.44 25.12 1.79
CA ALA A 130 8.05 23.82 1.57
C ALA A 130 9.46 23.80 2.19
N GLY A 131 9.67 22.87 3.12
CA GLY A 131 10.97 22.58 3.71
C GLY A 131 11.48 21.21 3.24
N TYR A 132 12.80 21.02 3.18
CA TYR A 132 13.38 19.73 2.82
C TYR A 132 14.37 19.25 3.89
N SER A 133 14.59 17.94 3.92
CA SER A 133 15.65 17.30 4.68
C SER A 133 16.32 16.20 3.86
N VAL A 134 17.66 16.19 3.83
CA VAL A 134 18.43 15.14 3.14
C VAL A 134 18.98 14.15 4.16
N LYS A 135 18.79 12.85 3.89
CA LYS A 135 19.30 11.73 4.69
C LYS A 135 20.32 10.94 3.87
N VAL A 136 21.55 10.83 4.37
CA VAL A 136 22.61 9.99 3.77
C VAL A 136 22.92 8.85 4.72
N TYR A 137 22.99 7.63 4.18
CA TYR A 137 23.12 6.42 4.98
C TYR A 137 24.34 5.61 4.56
N GLY A 138 25.25 5.35 5.50
CA GLY A 138 26.37 4.43 5.27
C GLY A 138 27.36 4.87 4.19
N VAL A 139 27.40 6.17 3.87
CA VAL A 139 28.36 6.77 2.95
C VAL A 139 29.14 7.85 3.68
N ASP A 140 30.43 7.98 3.39
CA ASP A 140 31.26 9.04 3.95
C ASP A 140 30.81 10.42 3.46
N ASN A 141 30.31 11.23 4.39
CA ASN A 141 29.87 12.60 4.15
C ASN A 141 30.99 13.51 3.63
N ALA A 142 32.27 13.18 3.80
CA ALA A 142 33.35 14.03 3.32
C ALA A 142 33.40 14.14 1.78
N GLN A 143 33.05 13.07 1.04
CA GLN A 143 33.07 13.08 -0.43
C GLN A 143 31.74 13.50 -1.07
N LEU A 144 30.61 13.15 -0.45
CA LEU A 144 29.29 13.60 -0.91
C LEU A 144 28.93 15.00 -0.40
N GLY A 145 29.50 15.43 0.72
CA GLY A 145 29.18 16.67 1.41
C GLY A 145 29.43 17.94 0.60
N GLN A 146 30.38 17.91 -0.36
CA GLN A 146 30.61 19.03 -1.26
C GLN A 146 29.45 19.28 -2.24
N HIS A 147 28.63 18.26 -2.49
CA HIS A 147 27.45 18.33 -3.35
C HIS A 147 26.15 18.39 -2.55
N LEU A 148 26.22 18.18 -1.24
CA LEU A 148 25.06 18.15 -0.36
C LEU A 148 24.51 19.57 -0.21
N PRO A 149 23.26 19.85 -0.63
CA PRO A 149 22.62 21.09 -0.25
C PRO A 149 22.47 21.13 1.29
N SER A 150 22.20 22.30 1.87
CA SER A 150 22.06 22.41 3.33
C SER A 150 21.09 21.34 3.85
N ASN A 151 21.48 20.58 4.89
CA ASN A 151 20.72 19.40 5.34
C ASN A 151 19.26 19.67 5.71
N VAL A 152 18.93 20.94 5.97
CA VAL A 152 17.57 21.47 6.11
C VAL A 152 17.53 22.84 5.42
N GLY A 153 16.39 23.20 4.80
CA GLY A 153 16.18 24.55 4.28
C GLY A 153 14.88 24.72 3.51
N ASP A 154 14.72 25.90 2.91
CA ASP A 154 13.58 26.20 2.04
C ASP A 154 13.72 25.48 0.68
N PHE A 155 12.62 24.88 0.24
CA PHE A 155 12.57 24.20 -1.04
C PHE A 155 12.19 25.18 -2.16
N SER A 156 13.14 25.39 -3.08
CA SER A 156 13.03 26.30 -4.21
C SER A 156 13.45 25.62 -5.51
N SER A 157 13.25 26.26 -6.66
CA SER A 157 13.75 25.74 -7.95
C SER A 157 15.27 25.54 -7.96
N ASN A 158 16.03 26.42 -7.29
CA ASN A 158 17.48 26.28 -7.16
C ASN A 158 17.85 25.10 -6.25
N THR A 159 17.15 24.95 -5.12
CA THR A 159 17.31 23.80 -4.21
C THR A 159 17.04 22.49 -4.96
N TYR A 160 15.97 22.43 -5.76
CA TYR A 160 15.61 21.26 -6.55
C TYR A 160 16.71 20.89 -7.56
N LYS A 161 17.25 21.86 -8.31
CA LYS A 161 18.39 21.62 -9.22
C LYS A 161 19.64 21.13 -8.49
N SER A 162 19.93 21.68 -7.31
CA SER A 162 21.05 21.22 -6.47
C SER A 162 20.84 19.79 -5.97
N LEU A 163 19.60 19.43 -5.58
CA LEU A 163 19.24 18.07 -5.20
C LEU A 163 19.40 17.08 -6.37
N GLN A 164 18.98 17.45 -7.58
CA GLN A 164 19.19 16.61 -8.76
C GLN A 164 20.68 16.34 -9.03
N LYS A 165 21.53 17.37 -8.90
CA LYS A 165 22.99 17.23 -9.02
C LYS A 165 23.58 16.34 -7.93
N PHE A 166 23.16 16.55 -6.68
CA PHE A 166 23.56 15.72 -5.55
C PHE A 166 23.23 14.25 -5.78
N ILE A 167 22.01 13.96 -6.24
CA ILE A 167 21.54 12.58 -6.49
C ILE A 167 22.36 11.90 -7.57
N GLN A 168 22.69 12.63 -8.64
CA GLN A 168 23.58 12.10 -9.66
C GLN A 168 24.98 11.80 -9.11
N ALA A 169 25.58 12.76 -8.37
CA ALA A 169 26.88 12.56 -7.75
C ALA A 169 26.89 11.40 -6.74
N ALA A 170 25.81 11.24 -5.97
CA ALA A 170 25.64 10.14 -5.03
C ALA A 170 25.51 8.78 -5.74
N LYS A 171 24.73 8.69 -6.83
CA LYS A 171 24.67 7.49 -7.67
C LYS A 171 26.05 7.14 -8.25
N ASP A 172 26.76 8.14 -8.75
CA ASP A 172 28.11 7.94 -9.32
C ASP A 172 29.11 7.47 -8.27
N TYR A 173 29.07 8.03 -7.07
CA TYR A 173 29.89 7.61 -5.95
C TYR A 173 29.59 6.16 -5.52
N LEU A 174 28.31 5.83 -5.30
CA LEU A 174 27.90 4.49 -4.87
C LEU A 174 28.27 3.41 -5.90
N ALA A 175 28.20 3.75 -7.18
CA ALA A 175 28.61 2.86 -8.27
C ALA A 175 30.13 2.67 -8.40
N ALA A 176 30.93 3.63 -7.90
CA ALA A 176 32.38 3.63 -8.07
C ALA A 176 33.17 3.13 -6.84
N ASN A 177 32.52 3.05 -5.67
CA ASN A 177 33.19 2.79 -4.41
C ASN A 177 32.67 1.51 -3.72
N THR A 178 33.60 0.76 -3.12
CA THR A 178 33.26 -0.39 -2.28
C THR A 178 32.87 0.08 -0.88
N ILE A 179 31.61 -0.13 -0.50
CA ILE A 179 31.11 0.14 0.84
C ILE A 179 31.41 -1.06 1.74
N THR A 180 32.09 -0.81 2.87
CA THR A 180 32.52 -1.87 3.82
C THR A 180 31.63 -1.99 5.05
N LYS A 181 30.74 -1.00 5.29
CA LYS A 181 29.87 -0.96 6.46
C LYS A 181 28.42 -0.70 6.09
N LEU A 182 27.51 -1.41 6.76
CA LEU A 182 26.07 -1.25 6.64
C LEU A 182 25.47 -0.71 7.92
N TYR A 183 24.42 0.08 7.76
CA TYR A 183 23.72 0.73 8.85
C TYR A 183 22.25 0.38 8.81
N GLY A 184 21.55 0.51 9.93
CA GLY A 184 20.08 0.47 9.89
C GLY A 184 19.57 1.68 9.14
N ILE A 185 19.01 1.47 7.95
CA ILE A 185 18.59 2.55 7.04
C ILE A 185 17.08 2.61 6.83
N GLU A 186 16.36 1.59 7.30
CA GLU A 186 14.91 1.53 7.24
C GLU A 186 14.39 0.82 8.49
N ASN A 187 13.49 1.51 9.20
CA ASN A 187 12.78 0.98 10.35
C ASN A 187 11.32 0.77 9.96
N LEU A 188 10.90 -0.48 9.94
CA LEU A 188 9.53 -0.86 9.69
C LEU A 188 8.85 -1.06 11.05
N LYS A 189 7.76 -0.36 11.37
CA LYS A 189 6.93 -0.58 12.57
C LYS A 189 5.59 -1.17 12.21
N ARG A 190 5.12 -2.09 13.05
CA ARG A 190 3.78 -2.65 12.96
C ARG A 190 2.74 -1.62 13.42
N ILE A 191 1.81 -1.25 12.55
CA ILE A 191 0.60 -0.51 12.85
C ILE A 191 -0.60 -1.44 12.73
N ASN A 192 -1.54 -1.33 13.65
CA ASN A 192 -2.82 -2.01 13.53
C ASN A 192 -3.74 -1.16 12.65
N ILE A 193 -4.14 -1.68 11.49
CA ILE A 193 -5.21 -1.11 10.66
C ILE A 193 -6.51 -1.78 11.11
N GLU A 194 -7.20 -1.11 12.02
CA GLU A 194 -8.59 -1.47 12.31
C GLU A 194 -9.47 -0.82 11.23
N ALA A 195 -10.30 -1.62 10.55
CA ALA A 195 -11.35 -1.07 9.71
C ALA A 195 -12.28 -0.22 10.59
N GLU A 196 -12.39 1.07 10.28
CA GLU A 196 -13.17 1.98 11.12
C GLU A 196 -14.66 1.62 11.01
N ASN A 197 -15.42 1.70 12.11
CA ASN A 197 -16.88 1.52 12.08
C ASN A 197 -17.55 2.48 11.06
N ASN A 198 -16.91 3.62 10.76
CA ASN A 198 -17.32 4.60 9.76
C ASN A 198 -17.31 4.04 8.33
N ASP A 199 -16.45 3.06 8.04
CA ASP A 199 -16.33 2.47 6.71
C ASP A 199 -17.58 1.64 6.37
N ALA A 200 -18.04 0.82 7.33
CA ALA A 200 -19.27 0.03 7.16
C ALA A 200 -20.51 0.93 6.98
N ARG A 201 -20.59 2.06 7.71
CA ARG A 201 -21.69 3.04 7.56
C ARG A 201 -21.65 3.69 6.18
N SER A 202 -20.46 4.08 5.73
CA SER A 202 -20.25 4.67 4.40
C SER A 202 -20.58 3.69 3.28
N ILE A 203 -20.16 2.42 3.41
CA ILE A 203 -20.49 1.35 2.45
C ILE A 203 -22.01 1.17 2.35
N TYR A 204 -22.68 1.05 3.51
CA TYR A 204 -24.13 0.87 3.58
C TYR A 204 -24.90 2.05 3.00
N TYR A 205 -24.53 3.28 3.38
CA TYR A 205 -25.09 4.51 2.83
C TYR A 205 -25.01 4.49 1.31
N SER A 206 -23.83 4.20 0.77
CA SER A 206 -23.58 4.21 -0.66
C SER A 206 -24.40 3.15 -1.40
N ALA A 207 -24.46 1.94 -0.87
CA ALA A 207 -25.29 0.87 -1.45
C ALA A 207 -26.77 1.25 -1.44
N LYS A 208 -27.26 1.91 -0.38
CA LYS A 208 -28.65 2.40 -0.31
C LYS A 208 -28.92 3.49 -1.36
N GLN A 209 -28.01 4.45 -1.52
CA GLN A 209 -28.13 5.49 -2.54
C GLN A 209 -28.18 4.90 -3.96
N VAL A 210 -27.35 3.88 -4.25
CA VAL A 210 -27.40 3.16 -5.53
C VAL A 210 -28.73 2.42 -5.69
N ALA A 211 -29.23 1.74 -4.66
CA ALA A 211 -30.52 1.04 -4.69
C ALA A 211 -31.70 1.99 -4.94
N ASP A 212 -31.66 3.19 -4.35
CA ASP A 212 -32.65 4.25 -4.51
C ASP A 212 -32.53 4.97 -5.88
N GLY A 213 -31.51 4.65 -6.68
CA GLY A 213 -31.29 5.23 -7.99
C GLY A 213 -30.74 6.66 -7.94
N ILE A 214 -30.09 7.03 -6.85
CA ILE A 214 -29.43 8.33 -6.71
C ILE A 214 -28.09 8.30 -7.45
N THR A 215 -27.77 9.39 -8.15
CA THR A 215 -26.46 9.58 -8.80
C THR A 215 -25.39 9.84 -7.75
N LEU A 216 -24.15 9.44 -8.01
CA LEU A 216 -23.04 9.64 -7.08
C LEU A 216 -22.84 11.10 -6.66
N ASN A 217 -22.92 12.04 -7.62
CA ASN A 217 -22.80 13.47 -7.32
C ASN A 217 -23.85 13.94 -6.29
N LYS A 218 -25.12 13.55 -6.47
CA LYS A 218 -26.20 13.86 -5.52
C LYS A 218 -25.95 13.21 -4.15
N ALA A 219 -25.52 11.94 -4.12
CA ALA A 219 -25.20 11.24 -2.88
C ALA A 219 -24.06 11.91 -2.09
N VAL A 220 -23.03 12.42 -2.78
CA VAL A 220 -21.93 13.17 -2.14
C VAL A 220 -22.41 14.51 -1.59
N ILE A 221 -23.20 15.27 -2.35
CA ILE A 221 -23.79 16.54 -1.88
C ILE A 221 -24.67 16.30 -0.64
N GLU A 222 -25.50 15.26 -0.67
CA GLU A 222 -26.34 14.87 0.45
C GLU A 222 -25.47 14.46 1.66
N ALA A 223 -24.44 13.65 1.46
CA ALA A 223 -23.57 13.21 2.53
C ALA A 223 -22.89 14.39 3.25
N ARG A 224 -22.33 15.34 2.49
CA ARG A 224 -21.71 16.56 3.01
C ARG A 224 -22.70 17.41 3.82
N SER A 225 -23.90 17.60 3.29
CA SER A 225 -24.91 18.46 3.91
C SER A 225 -25.54 17.86 5.16
N LYS A 226 -25.74 16.53 5.20
CA LYS A 226 -26.42 15.85 6.30
C LYS A 226 -25.48 15.34 7.38
N PHE A 227 -24.30 14.83 7.01
CA PHE A 227 -23.43 14.08 7.92
C PHE A 227 -22.08 14.76 8.17
N GLY A 228 -21.76 15.84 7.44
CA GLY A 228 -20.41 16.41 7.46
C GLY A 228 -19.38 15.34 7.12
N ASP A 229 -18.55 14.97 8.10
CA ASP A 229 -17.47 14.00 7.96
C ASP A 229 -17.87 12.56 8.32
N GLY A 230 -19.14 12.32 8.68
CA GLY A 230 -19.63 11.01 9.11
C GLY A 230 -19.71 9.96 8.00
N ILE A 231 -19.51 10.35 6.74
CA ILE A 231 -19.56 9.48 5.56
C ILE A 231 -18.34 9.74 4.67
N ASN A 232 -17.58 8.68 4.40
CA ASN A 232 -16.34 8.74 3.62
C ASN A 232 -16.64 8.72 2.11
N GLU A 233 -16.36 9.82 1.41
CA GLU A 233 -16.65 9.98 -0.02
C GLU A 233 -15.85 9.03 -0.93
N ASN A 234 -14.66 8.60 -0.52
CA ASN A 234 -13.90 7.61 -1.30
C ASN A 234 -14.58 6.24 -1.25
N ILE A 235 -15.22 5.91 -0.13
CA ILE A 235 -16.06 4.72 -0.02
C ILE A 235 -17.31 4.84 -0.88
N LEU A 236 -17.90 6.03 -1.00
CA LEU A 236 -19.04 6.26 -1.89
C LEU A 236 -18.67 5.94 -3.33
N GLN A 237 -17.59 6.54 -3.83
CA GLN A 237 -17.09 6.26 -5.16
C GLN A 237 -16.79 4.78 -5.36
N PHE A 238 -16.08 4.17 -4.40
CA PHE A 238 -15.78 2.76 -4.41
C PHE A 238 -17.06 1.91 -4.62
N ILE A 239 -18.12 2.17 -3.85
CA ILE A 239 -19.35 1.40 -3.94
C ILE A 239 -20.12 1.67 -5.25
N TYR A 240 -20.07 2.89 -5.79
CA TYR A 240 -20.65 3.16 -7.11
C TYR A 240 -19.90 2.41 -8.21
N THR A 241 -18.56 2.44 -8.21
CA THR A 241 -17.72 1.63 -9.11
C THR A 241 -17.95 0.13 -8.87
N TYR A 242 -18.22 -0.27 -7.62
CA TYR A 242 -18.59 -1.64 -7.29
C TYR A 242 -19.88 -2.05 -7.99
N PHE A 243 -20.89 -1.20 -8.11
CA PHE A 243 -22.05 -1.51 -8.95
C PHE A 243 -21.84 -1.21 -10.45
N GLY A 244 -20.61 -0.90 -10.88
CA GLY A 244 -20.27 -0.68 -12.29
C GLY A 244 -20.69 0.71 -12.81
N ILE A 245 -20.92 1.66 -11.90
CA ILE A 245 -21.23 3.05 -12.25
C ILE A 245 -19.88 3.77 -12.36
N THR A 246 -19.61 4.38 -13.51
CA THR A 246 -18.33 5.07 -13.78
C THR A 246 -18.51 6.55 -14.11
N ASP A 247 -19.75 7.05 -14.12
CA ASP A 247 -20.05 8.47 -14.32
C ASP A 247 -20.88 8.98 -13.14
N ALA A 248 -20.38 10.07 -12.54
CA ALA A 248 -20.93 10.68 -11.35
C ALA A 248 -22.37 11.17 -11.50
N TYR A 249 -22.75 11.51 -12.74
CA TYR A 249 -24.01 12.15 -13.09
C TYR A 249 -25.01 11.16 -13.71
N THR A 250 -24.56 9.96 -14.03
CA THR A 250 -25.42 8.91 -14.58
C THR A 250 -26.20 8.23 -13.46
N GLU A 251 -27.51 8.06 -13.66
CA GLU A 251 -28.37 7.31 -12.74
C GLU A 251 -28.05 5.80 -12.79
N PRO A 252 -28.07 5.08 -11.65
CA PRO A 252 -27.94 3.64 -11.65
C PRO A 252 -29.00 2.97 -12.56
N THR A 253 -28.58 2.02 -13.39
CA THR A 253 -29.48 1.19 -14.20
C THR A 253 -30.31 0.25 -13.33
N GLY A 254 -31.39 -0.33 -13.88
CA GLY A 254 -32.28 -1.24 -13.13
C GLY A 254 -31.55 -2.43 -12.49
N ASP A 255 -30.58 -3.02 -13.19
CA ASP A 255 -29.77 -4.11 -12.67
C ASP A 255 -28.83 -3.65 -11.54
N GLN A 256 -28.28 -2.45 -11.65
CA GLN A 256 -27.42 -1.87 -10.61
C GLN A 256 -28.21 -1.59 -9.32
N LYS A 257 -29.41 -0.99 -9.44
CA LYS A 257 -30.32 -0.78 -8.30
C LYS A 257 -30.67 -2.11 -7.63
N LYS A 258 -31.04 -3.11 -8.42
CA LYS A 258 -31.39 -4.46 -7.95
C LYS A 258 -30.23 -5.16 -7.25
N ASN A 259 -29.02 -5.09 -7.80
CA ASN A 259 -27.83 -5.70 -7.21
C ASN A 259 -27.44 -4.99 -5.91
N ALA A 260 -27.57 -3.67 -5.83
CA ALA A 260 -27.35 -2.92 -4.60
C ALA A 260 -28.37 -3.27 -3.51
N GLY A 261 -29.66 -3.37 -3.86
CA GLY A 261 -30.69 -3.85 -2.95
C GLY A 261 -30.42 -5.28 -2.44
N LYS A 262 -30.03 -6.20 -3.34
CA LYS A 262 -29.60 -7.54 -2.95
C LYS A 262 -28.36 -7.54 -2.07
N TRP A 263 -27.41 -6.64 -2.29
CA TRP A 263 -26.22 -6.51 -1.46
C TRP A 263 -26.62 -6.10 -0.03
N ILE A 264 -27.53 -5.14 0.14
CA ILE A 264 -28.07 -4.74 1.46
C ILE A 264 -28.77 -5.90 2.17
N GLU A 265 -29.38 -6.81 1.42
CA GLU A 265 -30.00 -8.03 1.92
C GLU A 265 -29.04 -9.20 2.17
N GLY A 266 -27.75 -9.06 1.85
CA GLY A 266 -26.79 -10.15 1.96
C GLY A 266 -26.87 -11.19 0.83
N LYS A 267 -27.60 -10.91 -0.25
CA LYS A 267 -27.89 -11.83 -1.36
C LYS A 267 -27.06 -11.57 -2.63
N TYR A 268 -26.15 -10.61 -2.59
CA TYR A 268 -25.26 -10.28 -3.69
C TYR A 268 -23.88 -9.93 -3.16
N ASN A 269 -22.87 -10.48 -3.83
CA ASN A 269 -21.49 -10.05 -3.78
C ASN A 269 -20.85 -10.34 -5.15
N LYS A 270 -19.74 -9.69 -5.49
CA LYS A 270 -19.11 -9.82 -6.81
C LYS A 270 -18.38 -11.14 -7.03
N ILE A 271 -18.29 -11.98 -6.02
CA ILE A 271 -17.40 -13.15 -5.98
C ILE A 271 -18.23 -14.43 -5.81
N ALA A 272 -19.49 -14.40 -6.28
CA ALA A 272 -20.40 -15.55 -6.25
C ALA A 272 -19.92 -16.75 -7.08
N GLU A 273 -18.84 -16.61 -7.86
CA GLU A 273 -18.14 -17.71 -8.52
C GLU A 273 -16.80 -17.96 -7.81
N PHE A 274 -16.81 -18.80 -6.77
CA PHE A 274 -15.59 -19.44 -6.32
C PHE A 274 -15.08 -20.32 -7.47
N SER A 275 -14.06 -19.89 -8.21
CA SER A 275 -13.32 -20.82 -9.04
C SER A 275 -12.65 -21.82 -8.10
N ASN A 276 -12.87 -23.10 -8.35
CA ASN A 276 -12.31 -24.24 -7.61
C ASN A 276 -10.78 -24.37 -7.78
N THR A 277 -10.09 -23.29 -8.17
CA THR A 277 -8.64 -23.24 -8.27
C THR A 277 -8.12 -23.03 -6.85
N ASN A 278 -7.85 -24.15 -6.18
CA ASN A 278 -7.48 -24.26 -4.77
C ASN A 278 -6.21 -23.52 -4.34
N SER A 279 -5.57 -22.72 -5.20
CA SER A 279 -4.37 -21.98 -4.81
C SER A 279 -4.09 -20.76 -5.69
N SER A 280 -3.60 -19.68 -5.10
CA SER A 280 -3.19 -18.45 -5.79
C SER A 280 -1.74 -18.09 -5.51
N TRP A 281 -1.05 -17.56 -6.51
CA TRP A 281 0.29 -17.00 -6.35
C TRP A 281 0.20 -15.57 -5.82
N ILE A 282 0.98 -15.29 -4.78
CA ILE A 282 0.97 -14.01 -4.08
C ILE A 282 2.40 -13.48 -4.02
N ALA A 283 2.61 -12.28 -4.53
CA ALA A 283 3.87 -11.57 -4.41
C ALA A 283 4.14 -11.18 -2.95
N VAL A 284 5.38 -11.38 -2.50
CA VAL A 284 5.85 -11.02 -1.16
C VAL A 284 7.12 -10.17 -1.26
N ASP A 285 7.41 -9.39 -0.22
CA ASP A 285 8.75 -8.80 -0.03
C ASP A 285 9.70 -9.93 0.41
N PRO A 286 10.86 -10.10 -0.24
CA PRO A 286 11.83 -11.13 0.13
C PRO A 286 12.45 -10.97 1.52
N ALA A 287 12.23 -9.85 2.22
CA ALA A 287 12.69 -9.66 3.58
C ALA A 287 12.08 -10.72 4.52
N THR A 288 12.96 -11.51 5.14
CA THR A 288 12.57 -12.52 6.14
C THR A 288 13.26 -12.30 7.48
N ASP A 289 12.57 -12.57 8.58
CA ASP A 289 13.16 -12.68 9.92
C ASP A 289 12.99 -14.11 10.45
N ASN A 290 14.10 -14.76 10.80
CA ASN A 290 14.13 -16.17 11.21
C ASN A 290 13.34 -17.11 10.27
N GLY A 291 13.42 -16.84 8.96
CA GLY A 291 12.70 -17.58 7.92
C GLY A 291 11.24 -17.16 7.69
N LYS A 292 10.66 -16.26 8.49
CA LYS A 292 9.28 -15.77 8.30
C LYS A 292 9.30 -14.50 7.45
N PHE A 293 8.37 -14.36 6.49
CA PHE A 293 8.21 -13.11 5.76
C PHE A 293 7.85 -11.97 6.70
N THR A 294 8.63 -10.88 6.68
CA THR A 294 8.36 -9.70 7.53
C THR A 294 6.99 -9.12 7.22
N VAL A 295 6.63 -9.06 5.93
CA VAL A 295 5.32 -8.62 5.46
C VAL A 295 4.17 -9.53 5.90
N LEU A 296 4.40 -10.75 6.37
CA LEU A 296 3.32 -11.64 6.82
C LEU A 296 3.27 -11.81 8.33
N ALA A 297 4.27 -11.31 9.07
CA ALA A 297 4.35 -11.37 10.53
C ALA A 297 3.16 -10.72 11.26
N GLY A 298 2.38 -9.89 10.54
CA GLY A 298 1.15 -9.27 11.04
C GLY A 298 -0.05 -10.21 11.17
N LEU A 299 -0.01 -11.39 10.54
CA LEU A 299 -1.14 -12.32 10.54
C LEU A 299 -1.24 -13.11 11.85
N PRO A 300 -2.46 -13.42 12.33
CA PRO A 300 -2.67 -14.26 13.53
C PRO A 300 -1.97 -15.63 13.45
N ASP A 301 -1.74 -16.12 12.23
CA ASP A 301 -1.13 -17.39 11.90
C ASP A 301 0.06 -17.24 10.95
N ALA A 302 0.81 -16.14 11.09
CA ALA A 302 2.01 -15.82 10.31
C ALA A 302 3.01 -16.99 10.20
N ASP A 303 3.09 -17.81 11.25
CA ASP A 303 3.98 -18.97 11.33
C ASP A 303 3.68 -20.03 10.26
N ASN A 304 2.45 -20.08 9.75
CA ASN A 304 2.02 -20.99 8.71
C ASN A 304 2.35 -20.48 7.30
N TYR A 305 2.88 -19.26 7.14
CA TYR A 305 3.20 -18.67 5.83
C TYR A 305 4.70 -18.65 5.52
N GLN A 306 5.49 -19.56 6.09
CA GLN A 306 6.93 -19.62 5.85
C GLN A 306 7.25 -20.11 4.42
N PRO A 307 8.29 -19.58 3.77
CA PRO A 307 8.78 -20.13 2.51
C PRO A 307 9.30 -21.56 2.71
N HIS A 308 9.20 -22.37 1.66
CA HIS A 308 9.92 -23.64 1.57
C HIS A 308 11.44 -23.38 1.61
N ALA A 309 12.23 -24.41 1.91
CA ALA A 309 13.68 -24.27 1.96
C ALA A 309 14.26 -23.78 0.62
N LYS A 310 15.24 -22.87 0.69
CA LYS A 310 15.95 -22.36 -0.48
C LYS A 310 16.54 -23.53 -1.29
N PRO A 311 16.39 -23.55 -2.62
CA PRO A 311 16.90 -24.64 -3.45
C PRO A 311 18.43 -24.65 -3.46
N ALA A 312 19.03 -25.81 -3.18
CA ALA A 312 20.49 -25.99 -3.14
C ALA A 312 21.14 -25.97 -4.54
N ASN A 313 20.36 -26.27 -5.58
CA ASN A 313 20.75 -26.43 -6.97
C ASN A 313 20.47 -25.18 -7.83
N TRP A 314 20.32 -24.01 -7.21
CA TRP A 314 20.09 -22.75 -7.93
C TRP A 314 21.13 -22.49 -9.03
N ALA A 315 22.41 -22.80 -8.79
CA ALA A 315 23.48 -22.51 -9.75
C ALA A 315 23.47 -23.40 -11.01
N THR A 316 22.86 -24.59 -10.93
CA THR A 316 22.99 -25.64 -11.97
C THR A 316 21.70 -25.89 -12.73
N ASP A 317 20.56 -25.69 -12.09
CA ASP A 317 19.27 -26.02 -12.70
C ASP A 317 18.85 -25.01 -13.76
N ALA A 318 18.04 -25.46 -14.72
CA ALA A 318 17.38 -24.55 -15.65
C ALA A 318 16.48 -23.56 -14.89
N LYS A 319 16.41 -22.33 -15.38
CA LYS A 319 15.59 -21.27 -14.81
C LYS A 319 14.50 -20.89 -15.80
N THR A 320 13.30 -20.64 -15.27
CA THR A 320 12.22 -20.08 -16.08
C THR A 320 12.34 -18.57 -16.08
N LEU A 321 12.17 -17.97 -17.26
CA LEU A 321 12.07 -16.53 -17.40
C LEU A 321 10.60 -16.12 -17.38
N ASP A 322 10.28 -15.12 -16.57
CA ASP A 322 8.95 -14.50 -16.48
C ASP A 322 9.04 -13.00 -16.74
N ASP A 323 8.05 -12.47 -17.46
CA ASP A 323 7.74 -11.03 -17.56
C ASP A 323 6.23 -10.91 -17.31
N THR A 324 5.85 -10.78 -16.04
CA THR A 324 4.45 -10.71 -15.62
C THR A 324 4.01 -9.28 -15.41
N PHE A 325 2.81 -8.98 -15.90
CA PHE A 325 2.10 -7.75 -15.63
C PHE A 325 0.84 -8.07 -14.83
N SER A 326 0.64 -7.37 -13.73
CA SER A 326 -0.55 -7.51 -12.90
C SER A 326 -1.10 -6.13 -12.53
N GLU A 327 -2.41 -5.98 -12.60
CA GLU A 327 -3.13 -4.81 -12.13
C GLU A 327 -4.02 -5.22 -10.96
N VAL A 328 -3.82 -4.56 -9.82
CA VAL A 328 -4.54 -4.84 -8.58
C VAL A 328 -5.20 -3.55 -8.13
N SER A 329 -6.51 -3.47 -8.28
CA SER A 329 -7.29 -2.38 -7.67
C SER A 329 -7.56 -2.71 -6.21
N THR A 330 -7.15 -1.86 -5.26
CA THR A 330 -7.45 -2.09 -3.83
C THR A 330 -8.94 -2.02 -3.53
N ASP A 331 -9.71 -1.40 -4.41
CA ASP A 331 -11.17 -1.39 -4.34
C ASP A 331 -11.74 -2.80 -4.55
N PHE A 332 -11.19 -3.55 -5.51
CA PHE A 332 -11.77 -4.83 -5.96
C PHE A 332 -10.96 -6.06 -5.58
N SER A 333 -9.76 -5.87 -5.04
CA SER A 333 -8.83 -6.97 -4.85
C SER A 333 -8.93 -7.61 -3.48
N SER A 334 -9.18 -8.90 -3.54
CA SER A 334 -9.04 -9.95 -2.56
C SER A 334 -7.62 -10.33 -2.16
N SER A 335 -6.64 -9.95 -2.97
CA SER A 335 -5.22 -10.01 -2.64
C SER A 335 -4.94 -9.20 -1.37
N LEU A 336 -5.87 -8.33 -0.97
CA LEU A 336 -5.90 -7.55 0.27
C LEU A 336 -5.85 -8.34 1.59
N LYS A 337 -5.61 -9.65 1.61
CA LYS A 337 -5.18 -10.33 2.85
C LYS A 337 -3.68 -10.41 3.02
N LEU A 338 -2.93 -10.57 1.93
CA LEU A 338 -1.47 -10.79 1.96
C LEU A 338 -0.74 -9.68 1.18
N ALA A 339 -1.27 -9.25 0.03
CA ALA A 339 -0.80 -8.07 -0.69
C ALA A 339 -1.16 -6.76 0.04
N SER A 340 -2.20 -6.76 0.89
CA SER A 340 -2.50 -5.59 1.74
C SER A 340 -1.39 -5.30 2.73
N ILE A 341 -0.80 -6.33 3.34
CA ILE A 341 0.20 -6.15 4.38
C ILE A 341 1.50 -5.56 3.79
N ALA A 342 1.73 -5.78 2.49
CA ALA A 342 2.83 -5.20 1.74
C ALA A 342 2.57 -3.75 1.27
N ASP A 343 1.34 -3.34 0.92
CA ASP A 343 1.13 -2.02 0.28
C ASP A 343 -0.21 -1.27 0.55
N THR A 344 -0.87 -1.46 1.70
CA THR A 344 -2.11 -0.70 1.98
C THR A 344 -1.89 0.54 2.83
N SER A 345 -1.75 1.66 2.15
CA SER A 345 -2.57 2.81 2.51
C SER A 345 -4.04 2.37 2.40
N GLY A 346 -4.81 2.36 3.50
CA GLY A 346 -6.25 2.01 3.50
C GLY A 346 -7.13 3.01 2.75
N LYS A 347 -6.60 3.65 1.70
CA LYS A 347 -7.31 4.63 0.88
C LYS A 347 -8.04 3.86 -0.22
N PHE A 348 -9.36 3.78 -0.07
CA PHE A 348 -10.27 3.52 -1.19
C PHE A 348 -9.90 4.45 -2.36
N ASN A 349 -10.16 4.02 -3.60
CA ASN A 349 -9.78 4.71 -4.82
C ASN A 349 -8.27 4.67 -5.12
N THR A 350 -7.69 3.46 -5.00
CA THR A 350 -6.29 3.18 -5.31
C THR A 350 -6.17 2.01 -6.30
N ILE A 351 -5.26 2.13 -7.26
CA ILE A 351 -4.85 1.07 -8.19
C ILE A 351 -3.35 0.88 -8.04
N THR A 352 -2.91 -0.36 -7.85
CA THR A 352 -1.50 -0.74 -7.92
C THR A 352 -1.27 -1.53 -9.19
N ILE A 353 -0.36 -1.05 -10.04
CA ILE A 353 0.14 -1.78 -11.20
C ILE A 353 1.52 -2.32 -10.86
N THR A 354 1.72 -3.61 -11.08
CA THR A 354 3.02 -4.26 -10.87
C THR A 354 3.48 -4.92 -12.16
N ARG A 355 4.76 -4.72 -12.50
CA ARG A 355 5.46 -5.46 -13.54
C ARG A 355 6.66 -6.17 -12.93
N ASN A 356 6.70 -7.49 -13.03
CA ASN A 356 7.82 -8.30 -12.55
C ASN A 356 8.56 -8.91 -13.73
N ILE A 357 9.87 -8.85 -13.70
CA ILE A 357 10.75 -9.60 -14.59
C ILE A 357 11.64 -10.45 -13.72
N SER A 358 11.63 -11.77 -13.90
CA SER A 358 12.34 -12.66 -12.99
C SER A 358 12.84 -13.90 -13.70
N MET A 359 14.06 -14.32 -13.36
CA MET A 359 14.50 -15.69 -13.51
C MET A 359 14.17 -16.43 -12.22
N TYR A 360 13.45 -17.54 -12.31
CA TYR A 360 12.94 -18.20 -11.11
C TYR A 360 12.97 -19.72 -11.19
N MET A 361 12.80 -20.33 -10.02
CA MET A 361 12.48 -21.74 -9.83
C MET A 361 11.46 -21.90 -8.70
N ASP A 362 10.52 -22.81 -8.90
CA ASP A 362 9.49 -23.14 -7.91
C ASP A 362 9.93 -24.31 -7.04
N VAL A 363 9.71 -24.21 -5.74
CA VAL A 363 10.01 -25.24 -4.75
C VAL A 363 8.71 -25.65 -4.07
N HIS A 364 8.43 -26.96 -4.06
CA HIS A 364 7.24 -27.57 -3.46
C HIS A 364 7.55 -28.60 -2.37
N ASP A 365 8.83 -28.97 -2.22
CA ASP A 365 9.25 -30.03 -1.29
C ASP A 365 9.33 -29.55 0.16
N ASN A 366 9.08 -30.47 1.10
CA ASN A 366 9.28 -30.31 2.54
C ASN A 366 8.58 -29.07 3.17
N PRO A 367 7.26 -28.88 3.01
CA PRO A 367 6.56 -27.83 3.73
C PRO A 367 6.66 -28.06 5.24
N ALA A 368 6.75 -26.97 6.02
CA ALA A 368 6.66 -27.05 7.46
C ALA A 368 5.29 -27.65 7.89
N PRO A 369 5.21 -28.42 8.99
CA PRO A 369 3.92 -28.92 9.50
C PRO A 369 2.92 -27.77 9.71
N GLY A 370 1.74 -27.86 9.10
CA GLY A 370 0.71 -26.80 9.18
C GLY A 370 0.89 -25.65 8.18
N SER A 371 1.87 -25.73 7.26
CA SER A 371 2.09 -24.72 6.23
C SER A 371 0.84 -24.47 5.38
N LYS A 372 0.51 -23.20 5.20
CA LYS A 372 -0.47 -22.70 4.22
C LYS A 372 0.17 -22.43 2.86
N VAL A 373 1.50 -22.39 2.79
CA VAL A 373 2.27 -22.27 1.56
C VAL A 373 2.39 -23.65 0.93
N VAL A 374 1.93 -23.72 -0.32
CA VAL A 374 1.97 -24.91 -1.19
C VAL A 374 3.27 -24.93 -2.00
N GLU A 375 3.71 -23.76 -2.47
CA GLU A 375 4.94 -23.60 -3.24
C GLU A 375 5.58 -22.26 -2.90
N THR A 376 6.90 -22.22 -2.98
CA THR A 376 7.67 -20.97 -2.92
C THR A 376 8.43 -20.77 -4.21
N ARG A 377 8.27 -19.58 -4.79
CA ARG A 377 9.02 -19.16 -5.96
C ARG A 377 10.26 -18.40 -5.53
N TYR A 378 11.42 -19.03 -5.75
CA TYR A 378 12.72 -18.42 -5.56
C TYR A 378 13.19 -17.82 -6.86
N GLY A 379 13.65 -16.57 -6.84
CA GLY A 379 14.13 -15.94 -8.06
C GLY A 379 15.05 -14.76 -7.84
N VAL A 380 15.56 -14.29 -8.97
CA VAL A 380 16.24 -13.01 -9.11
C VAL A 380 15.53 -12.20 -10.18
N GLY A 381 15.35 -10.90 -9.93
CA GLY A 381 14.49 -10.13 -10.80
C GLY A 381 14.30 -8.69 -10.41
N LEU A 382 13.53 -8.00 -11.24
CA LEU A 382 13.14 -6.62 -11.11
C LEU A 382 11.63 -6.56 -10.89
N ARG A 383 11.20 -5.71 -9.97
CA ARG A 383 9.78 -5.37 -9.77
C ARG A 383 9.63 -3.86 -9.92
N LEU A 384 8.75 -3.45 -10.82
CA LEU A 384 8.22 -2.08 -10.88
C LEU A 384 6.82 -2.10 -10.27
N SER A 385 6.61 -1.32 -9.21
CA SER A 385 5.31 -1.07 -8.61
C SER A 385 4.93 0.39 -8.85
N LEU A 386 3.74 0.63 -9.37
CA LEU A 386 3.14 1.95 -9.54
C LEU A 386 1.88 1.99 -8.71
N ARG A 387 1.81 2.91 -7.75
CA ARG A 387 0.65 3.06 -6.87
C ARG A 387 -0.05 4.36 -7.21
N ILE A 388 -1.25 4.24 -7.75
CA ILE A 388 -2.06 5.34 -8.23
C ILE A 388 -3.19 5.55 -7.23
N SER A 389 -3.27 6.75 -6.65
CA SER A 389 -4.27 7.09 -5.63
C SER A 389 -4.96 8.41 -5.93
N GLY A 390 -6.14 8.62 -5.33
CA GLY A 390 -6.93 9.84 -5.55
C GLY A 390 -7.36 9.98 -7.01
N ILE A 391 -7.75 8.86 -7.63
CA ILE A 391 -8.11 8.80 -9.04
C ILE A 391 -9.43 9.55 -9.26
N GLU A 392 -9.48 10.42 -10.27
CA GLU A 392 -10.70 11.17 -10.52
C GLU A 392 -11.83 10.20 -10.96
N PHE A 393 -13.03 10.30 -10.39
CA PHE A 393 -14.10 9.33 -10.62
C PHE A 393 -14.46 9.29 -12.11
N GLY A 394 -14.49 8.09 -12.69
CA GLY A 394 -14.68 7.89 -14.13
C GLY A 394 -13.40 7.96 -14.98
N THR A 395 -12.27 8.32 -14.38
CA THR A 395 -10.96 8.24 -15.05
C THR A 395 -10.55 6.78 -15.20
N LYS A 396 -10.34 6.37 -16.45
CA LYS A 396 -9.77 5.06 -16.77
C LYS A 396 -8.25 5.13 -16.71
N ILE A 397 -7.69 4.60 -15.62
CA ILE A 397 -6.25 4.45 -15.46
C ILE A 397 -5.82 3.08 -16.00
N ASN A 398 -4.81 3.08 -16.87
CA ASN A 398 -4.02 1.90 -17.23
C ASN A 398 -2.57 2.35 -17.41
N TYR A 399 -1.64 1.40 -17.57
CA TYR A 399 -0.21 1.71 -17.67
C TYR A 399 0.14 2.81 -18.70
N ALA A 400 -0.58 2.87 -19.83
CA ALA A 400 -0.34 3.86 -20.87
C ALA A 400 -0.92 5.25 -20.55
N THR A 401 -1.92 5.34 -19.66
CA THR A 401 -2.60 6.61 -19.32
C THR A 401 -2.15 7.23 -18.00
N ILE A 402 -1.36 6.51 -17.18
CA ILE A 402 -0.88 7.00 -15.87
C ILE A 402 -0.18 8.36 -15.99
N GLY A 403 0.72 8.52 -16.96
CA GLY A 403 1.48 9.75 -17.16
C GLY A 403 0.56 10.94 -17.42
N ALA A 404 -0.34 10.81 -18.39
CA ALA A 404 -1.33 11.83 -18.71
C ALA A 404 -2.30 12.13 -17.55
N ALA A 405 -2.78 11.10 -16.84
CA ALA A 405 -3.68 11.27 -15.71
C ALA A 405 -3.01 12.02 -14.55
N SER A 406 -1.73 11.75 -14.29
CA SER A 406 -0.97 12.46 -13.26
C SER A 406 -0.67 13.91 -13.67
N GLU A 407 -0.32 14.12 -14.95
CA GLU A 407 -0.06 15.45 -15.51
C GLU A 407 -1.29 16.37 -15.44
N MET A 408 -2.48 15.83 -15.75
CA MET A 408 -3.76 16.56 -15.63
C MET A 408 -4.23 16.74 -14.17
N GLY A 409 -3.55 16.13 -13.20
CA GLY A 409 -3.95 16.16 -11.79
C GLY A 409 -5.22 15.37 -11.50
N HIS A 410 -5.48 14.33 -12.29
CA HIS A 410 -6.56 13.36 -12.07
C HIS A 410 -6.11 12.17 -11.21
N ALA A 411 -4.82 12.03 -10.92
CA ALA A 411 -4.30 10.99 -10.04
C ALA A 411 -2.95 11.36 -9.42
N SER A 412 -2.71 10.88 -8.21
CA SER A 412 -1.38 10.89 -7.58
C SER A 412 -0.68 9.57 -7.86
N VAL A 413 0.58 9.60 -8.29
CA VAL A 413 1.34 8.40 -8.64
C VAL A 413 2.60 8.30 -7.80
N GLU A 414 2.74 7.18 -7.12
CA GLU A 414 3.94 6.74 -6.42
C GLU A 414 4.59 5.62 -7.25
N TYR A 415 5.91 5.52 -7.23
CA TYR A 415 6.59 4.40 -7.89
C TYR A 415 7.67 3.80 -6.99
N GLU A 416 7.89 2.50 -7.18
CA GLU A 416 8.95 1.74 -6.56
C GLU A 416 9.58 0.81 -7.60
N ILE A 417 10.90 0.78 -7.67
CA ILE A 417 11.65 -0.24 -8.40
C ILE A 417 12.53 -0.99 -7.43
N VAL A 418 12.32 -2.31 -7.36
CA VAL A 418 13.04 -3.23 -6.48
C VAL A 418 13.84 -4.22 -7.31
N GLY A 419 15.12 -4.36 -6.99
CA GLY A 419 15.94 -5.49 -7.42
C GLY A 419 15.94 -6.58 -6.37
N MET A 420 15.62 -7.81 -6.77
CA MET A 420 15.51 -8.98 -5.93
C MET A 420 16.66 -9.93 -6.24
N GLY A 421 17.47 -10.25 -5.23
CA GLY A 421 18.49 -11.28 -5.30
C GLY A 421 19.70 -10.98 -6.18
N PHE A 422 19.92 -9.71 -6.51
CA PHE A 422 21.18 -9.22 -7.06
C PHE A 422 21.38 -7.76 -6.67
N SER A 423 22.63 -7.33 -6.63
CA SER A 423 22.98 -5.95 -6.28
C SER A 423 24.23 -5.48 -7.01
N ASP A 424 24.02 -4.98 -8.21
CA ASP A 424 25.05 -4.24 -8.93
C ASP A 424 24.81 -2.74 -8.71
N ALA A 425 25.68 -2.11 -7.92
CA ALA A 425 25.60 -0.68 -7.65
C ALA A 425 25.76 0.17 -8.92
N ALA A 426 26.40 -0.36 -9.98
CA ALA A 426 26.50 0.34 -11.26
C ALA A 426 25.14 0.55 -11.94
N MET A 427 24.14 -0.28 -11.63
CA MET A 427 22.79 -0.13 -12.15
C MET A 427 22.06 1.10 -11.60
N LEU A 428 22.48 1.63 -10.45
CA LEU A 428 21.89 2.83 -9.84
C LEU A 428 21.92 4.05 -10.79
N LYS A 429 22.89 4.09 -11.71
CA LYS A 429 23.07 5.15 -12.71
C LYS A 429 21.96 5.17 -13.77
N ASP A 430 21.30 4.04 -14.03
CA ASP A 430 20.27 3.93 -15.06
C ASP A 430 18.90 4.38 -14.56
N PHE A 431 18.75 4.57 -13.25
CA PHE A 431 17.47 4.94 -12.66
C PHE A 431 17.20 6.43 -12.76
N PRO A 432 15.93 6.83 -12.91
CA PRO A 432 15.55 8.23 -12.85
C PRO A 432 15.88 8.83 -11.48
N GLY A 433 16.07 10.15 -11.46
CA GLY A 433 16.07 10.93 -10.22
C GLY A 433 14.65 11.25 -9.75
N PRO A 434 14.49 12.06 -8.70
CA PRO A 434 13.19 12.58 -8.28
C PRO A 434 12.62 13.46 -9.39
N GLN A 435 11.39 13.15 -9.80
CA GLN A 435 10.76 13.80 -10.94
C GLN A 435 9.25 13.83 -10.80
N ASP A 436 8.64 14.76 -11.51
CA ASP A 436 7.19 14.85 -11.61
C ASP A 436 6.67 13.70 -12.45
N ILE A 437 5.64 12.99 -11.99
CA ILE A 437 5.10 11.90 -12.78
C ILE A 437 4.23 12.46 -13.90
N ASN A 438 4.71 12.32 -15.12
CA ASN A 438 4.07 12.68 -16.39
C ASN A 438 4.39 11.64 -17.48
N GLN A 439 3.90 11.84 -18.70
CA GLN A 439 4.10 10.88 -19.79
C GLN A 439 5.58 10.65 -20.16
N ASP A 440 6.40 11.71 -20.13
CA ASP A 440 7.83 11.62 -20.43
C ASP A 440 8.56 10.81 -19.36
N THR A 441 8.26 11.06 -18.09
CA THR A 441 8.87 10.33 -16.97
C THR A 441 8.46 8.86 -16.93
N MET A 442 7.22 8.54 -17.32
CA MET A 442 6.78 7.15 -17.47
C MET A 442 7.57 6.43 -18.58
N THR A 443 7.87 7.14 -19.67
CA THR A 443 8.74 6.63 -20.74
C THR A 443 10.17 6.41 -20.23
N GLN A 444 10.70 7.31 -19.40
CA GLN A 444 12.02 7.15 -18.78
C GLN A 444 12.05 5.97 -17.80
N ILE A 445 11.04 5.82 -16.95
CA ILE A 445 10.91 4.69 -16.01
C ILE A 445 10.89 3.36 -16.79
N ASN A 446 10.09 3.26 -17.86
CA ASN A 446 10.05 2.06 -18.69
C ASN A 446 11.39 1.80 -19.39
N THR A 447 12.06 2.85 -19.88
CA THR A 447 13.39 2.73 -20.50
C THR A 447 14.42 2.21 -19.48
N ALA A 448 14.47 2.80 -18.29
CA ALA A 448 15.33 2.34 -17.20
C ALA A 448 15.04 0.87 -16.85
N PHE A 449 13.76 0.51 -16.68
CA PHE A 449 13.35 -0.86 -16.36
C PHE A 449 13.78 -1.87 -17.45
N ASN A 450 13.64 -1.51 -18.74
CA ASN A 450 14.08 -2.36 -19.85
C ASN A 450 15.62 -2.44 -19.97
N THR A 451 16.34 -1.37 -19.65
CA THR A 451 17.82 -1.40 -19.56
C THR A 451 18.28 -2.38 -18.49
N LEU A 452 17.65 -2.33 -17.31
CA LEU A 452 17.95 -3.24 -16.20
C LEU A 452 17.60 -4.69 -16.53
N LYS A 453 16.47 -4.92 -17.23
CA LYS A 453 16.10 -6.23 -17.78
C LYS A 453 17.24 -6.79 -18.64
N ASN A 454 17.75 -6.00 -19.57
CA ASN A 454 18.82 -6.44 -20.46
C ASN A 454 20.11 -6.74 -19.68
N LYS A 455 20.47 -5.90 -18.70
CA LYS A 455 21.64 -6.14 -17.84
C LYS A 455 21.49 -7.44 -17.05
N LEU A 456 20.34 -7.66 -16.42
CA LEU A 456 20.03 -8.88 -15.67
C LEU A 456 20.27 -10.15 -16.51
N PHE A 457 19.92 -10.13 -17.81
CA PHE A 457 20.12 -11.29 -18.69
C PHE A 457 21.56 -11.51 -19.16
N THR A 458 22.43 -10.51 -18.98
CA THR A 458 23.86 -10.61 -19.33
C THR A 458 24.74 -10.97 -18.13
N MET A 459 24.20 -10.94 -16.91
CA MET A 459 24.94 -11.26 -15.70
C MET A 459 25.14 -12.77 -15.55
N ASP A 460 26.27 -13.15 -14.94
CA ASP A 460 26.53 -14.53 -14.57
C ASP A 460 25.56 -14.99 -13.47
N VAL A 461 24.97 -16.17 -13.66
CA VAL A 461 24.07 -16.82 -12.69
C VAL A 461 24.75 -17.03 -11.35
N SER A 462 26.07 -17.19 -11.33
CA SER A 462 26.86 -17.33 -10.08
C SER A 462 26.84 -16.06 -9.21
N ALA A 463 26.58 -14.89 -9.79
CA ALA A 463 26.49 -13.62 -9.07
C ALA A 463 25.13 -13.42 -8.37
N PHE A 464 24.18 -14.32 -8.59
CA PHE A 464 22.82 -14.21 -8.08
C PHE A 464 22.63 -14.86 -6.72
N GLN A 465 21.83 -14.20 -5.89
CA GLN A 465 21.43 -14.63 -4.55
C GLN A 465 19.90 -14.75 -4.51
N PRO A 466 19.31 -15.85 -5.01
CA PRO A 466 17.87 -15.93 -5.20
C PRO A 466 17.12 -15.76 -3.88
N GLN A 467 16.01 -15.03 -3.96
CA GLN A 467 15.15 -14.70 -2.83
C GLN A 467 13.73 -15.25 -3.05
N PRO A 468 12.99 -15.57 -1.99
CA PRO A 468 11.58 -15.94 -2.11
C PRO A 468 10.77 -14.67 -2.40
N TYR A 469 10.18 -14.56 -3.59
CA TYR A 469 9.44 -13.35 -3.99
C TYR A 469 7.96 -13.60 -4.32
N MET A 470 7.55 -14.87 -4.42
CA MET A 470 6.14 -15.26 -4.42
C MET A 470 5.93 -16.55 -3.65
N ILE A 471 4.73 -16.68 -3.07
CA ILE A 471 4.25 -17.92 -2.45
C ILE A 471 2.92 -18.31 -3.08
N ARG A 472 2.70 -19.60 -3.26
CA ARG A 472 1.41 -20.16 -3.64
C ARG A 472 0.67 -20.57 -2.37
N VAL A 473 -0.49 -20.02 -2.09
CA VAL A 473 -1.26 -20.33 -0.87
C VAL A 473 -2.60 -20.98 -1.21
N ASN A 474 -3.07 -21.86 -0.33
CA ASN A 474 -4.42 -22.45 -0.41
C ASN A 474 -5.49 -21.49 0.13
N GLU A 475 -5.52 -20.27 -0.40
CA GLU A 475 -6.54 -19.27 -0.09
C GLU A 475 -7.25 -18.82 -1.36
N PRO A 476 -8.55 -18.45 -1.26
CA PRO A 476 -9.30 -18.01 -2.42
C PRO A 476 -8.62 -16.79 -3.04
N GLU A 477 -8.38 -16.88 -4.35
CA GLU A 477 -7.78 -15.80 -5.14
C GLU A 477 -8.63 -14.54 -5.04
N LYS A 478 -9.95 -14.68 -4.86
CA LYS A 478 -10.98 -13.63 -4.80
C LYS A 478 -11.76 -13.65 -3.47
N VAL A 479 -11.93 -12.49 -2.84
CA VAL A 479 -12.47 -12.14 -1.51
C VAL A 479 -13.05 -10.74 -1.66
N ASP A 480 -14.32 -10.58 -1.33
CA ASP A 480 -15.01 -9.32 -1.52
C ASP A 480 -14.86 -8.50 -0.25
N ASN A 481 -14.17 -7.37 -0.35
CA ASN A 481 -13.83 -6.52 0.78
C ASN A 481 -15.07 -5.88 1.43
N THR A 482 -16.22 -5.91 0.75
CA THR A 482 -17.49 -5.45 1.28
C THR A 482 -18.16 -6.49 2.20
N LEU A 483 -17.73 -7.75 2.23
CA LEU A 483 -18.40 -8.83 2.98
C LEU A 483 -18.41 -8.60 4.49
N ALA A 484 -17.34 -8.00 5.04
CA ALA A 484 -17.30 -7.67 6.47
C ALA A 484 -18.33 -6.58 6.79
N ALA A 485 -18.41 -5.53 5.96
CA ALA A 485 -19.42 -4.48 6.10
C ALA A 485 -20.83 -5.01 5.87
N GLN A 486 -21.03 -5.88 4.88
CA GLN A 486 -22.31 -6.55 4.62
C GLN A 486 -22.75 -7.40 5.82
N GLY A 487 -21.83 -8.17 6.41
CA GLY A 487 -22.08 -8.94 7.63
C GLY A 487 -22.46 -8.04 8.80
N PHE A 488 -21.75 -6.92 8.98
CA PHE A 488 -22.08 -5.92 9.99
C PHE A 488 -23.47 -5.31 9.78
N VAL A 489 -23.78 -4.85 8.56
CA VAL A 489 -25.09 -4.29 8.18
C VAL A 489 -26.21 -5.29 8.41
N PHE A 490 -26.01 -6.54 7.98
CA PHE A 490 -26.94 -7.63 8.25
C PHE A 490 -27.18 -7.76 9.75
N SER A 491 -26.13 -7.84 10.56
CA SER A 491 -26.25 -7.95 12.02
C SER A 491 -26.96 -6.75 12.65
N MET A 492 -26.70 -5.52 12.19
CA MET A 492 -27.40 -4.33 12.68
C MET A 492 -28.91 -4.41 12.39
N ARG A 493 -29.33 -4.95 11.24
CA ARG A 493 -30.74 -5.21 10.93
C ARG A 493 -31.34 -6.26 11.87
N GLN A 494 -30.64 -7.37 12.09
CA GLN A 494 -31.06 -8.41 13.04
C GLN A 494 -31.21 -7.85 14.47
N ILE A 495 -30.31 -6.95 14.87
CA ILE A 495 -30.37 -6.28 16.17
C ILE A 495 -31.57 -5.33 16.25
N ALA A 496 -31.83 -4.56 15.19
CA ALA A 496 -32.98 -3.66 15.09
C ALA A 496 -34.34 -4.42 15.13
N ASP A 497 -34.34 -5.68 14.70
CA ASP A 497 -35.49 -6.58 14.75
C ASP A 497 -35.56 -7.38 16.07
N ARG A 498 -34.51 -7.34 16.88
CA ARG A 498 -34.33 -8.08 18.15
C ARG A 498 -34.33 -9.60 17.97
N ASN A 499 -33.81 -10.09 16.87
CA ASN A 499 -33.61 -11.52 16.67
C ASN A 499 -32.52 -12.04 17.62
N ARG A 500 -32.69 -13.29 18.10
CA ARG A 500 -31.68 -13.95 18.94
C ARG A 500 -30.39 -14.15 18.16
N LEU A 501 -29.26 -14.24 18.87
CA LEU A 501 -27.97 -14.45 18.21
C LEU A 501 -27.97 -15.75 17.38
N GLY A 502 -28.52 -16.86 17.89
CA GLY A 502 -28.63 -18.13 17.17
C GLY A 502 -29.45 -18.02 15.87
N GLU A 503 -30.59 -17.32 15.91
CA GLU A 503 -31.44 -17.07 14.73
C GLU A 503 -30.70 -16.24 13.68
N ALA A 504 -30.01 -15.18 14.11
CA ALA A 504 -29.21 -14.33 13.24
C ALA A 504 -28.06 -15.09 12.57
N ILE A 505 -27.38 -15.98 13.31
CA ILE A 505 -26.32 -16.86 12.78
C ILE A 505 -26.89 -17.81 11.72
N GLN A 506 -28.04 -18.43 11.98
CA GLN A 506 -28.67 -19.35 11.05
C GLN A 506 -29.04 -18.64 9.74
N GLN A 507 -29.68 -17.46 9.84
CA GLN A 507 -30.03 -16.64 8.68
C GLN A 507 -28.80 -16.17 7.91
N ALA A 508 -27.75 -15.71 8.61
CA ALA A 508 -26.48 -15.32 7.99
C ALA A 508 -25.85 -16.47 7.20
N THR A 509 -25.80 -17.66 7.80
CA THR A 509 -25.23 -18.86 7.18
C THR A 509 -25.99 -19.24 5.90
N ALA A 510 -27.33 -19.16 5.92
CA ALA A 510 -28.17 -19.41 4.75
C ALA A 510 -27.92 -18.40 3.59
N LEU A 511 -27.42 -17.21 3.90
CA LEU A 511 -27.06 -16.17 2.94
C LEU A 511 -25.56 -16.21 2.55
N GLY A 512 -24.78 -17.16 3.09
CA GLY A 512 -23.33 -17.23 2.87
C GLY A 512 -22.54 -16.15 3.62
N ILE A 513 -23.15 -15.43 4.56
CA ILE A 513 -22.48 -14.48 5.45
C ILE A 513 -21.73 -15.27 6.53
N LYS A 514 -20.45 -14.95 6.74
CA LYS A 514 -19.62 -15.65 7.73
C LYS A 514 -20.17 -15.45 9.15
N LYS A 515 -20.39 -16.57 9.86
CA LYS A 515 -20.82 -16.60 11.28
C LYS A 515 -20.04 -15.62 12.17
N GLN A 516 -18.72 -15.51 11.95
CA GLN A 516 -17.86 -14.66 12.76
C GLN A 516 -18.27 -13.18 12.74
N TYR A 517 -18.72 -12.64 11.60
CA TYR A 517 -19.15 -11.24 11.52
C TYR A 517 -20.37 -10.95 12.39
N VAL A 518 -21.27 -11.93 12.52
CA VAL A 518 -22.46 -11.82 13.37
C VAL A 518 -22.09 -11.87 14.84
N LEU A 519 -21.26 -12.85 15.23
CA LEU A 519 -20.76 -12.98 16.59
C LEU A 519 -20.04 -11.70 17.05
N ASP A 520 -19.11 -11.20 16.23
CA ASP A 520 -18.33 -10.00 16.54
C ASP A 520 -19.23 -8.78 16.72
N THR A 521 -20.24 -8.62 15.86
CA THR A 521 -21.17 -7.48 15.92
C THR A 521 -22.06 -7.55 17.15
N TYR A 522 -22.67 -8.70 17.46
CA TYR A 522 -23.51 -8.86 18.66
C TYR A 522 -22.71 -8.67 19.95
N LYS A 523 -21.48 -9.20 20.00
CA LYS A 523 -20.59 -8.99 21.14
C LYS A 523 -20.24 -7.51 21.31
N LYS A 524 -19.83 -6.83 20.23
CA LYS A 524 -19.38 -5.43 20.29
C LYS A 524 -20.53 -4.44 20.56
N GLN A 525 -21.67 -4.63 19.90
CA GLN A 525 -22.78 -3.67 19.94
C GLN A 525 -23.78 -3.97 21.06
N CYS A 526 -23.86 -5.23 21.52
CA CYS A 526 -24.88 -5.64 22.49
C CYS A 526 -24.33 -6.35 23.73
N ASN A 527 -23.04 -6.66 23.78
CA ASN A 527 -22.43 -7.53 24.80
C ASN A 527 -23.13 -8.91 24.90
N ILE A 528 -23.63 -9.41 23.77
CA ILE A 528 -24.30 -10.71 23.68
C ILE A 528 -23.30 -11.73 23.10
N THR A 529 -23.15 -12.86 23.81
CA THR A 529 -22.32 -13.99 23.36
C THR A 529 -23.04 -15.34 23.42
N ASP A 530 -24.14 -15.43 24.19
CA ASP A 530 -25.01 -16.59 24.22
C ASP A 530 -25.94 -16.60 22.99
N GLU A 531 -26.08 -17.74 22.32
CA GLU A 531 -26.93 -17.88 21.13
C GLU A 531 -28.42 -17.71 21.46
N ASP A 532 -28.83 -17.94 22.71
CA ASP A 532 -30.21 -17.76 23.17
C ASP A 532 -30.56 -16.31 23.54
N ASP A 533 -29.57 -15.45 23.74
CA ASP A 533 -29.81 -14.07 24.12
C ASP A 533 -30.32 -13.21 22.94
N LYS A 534 -31.10 -12.18 23.28
CA LYS A 534 -31.61 -11.20 22.31
C LYS A 534 -31.31 -9.75 22.72
N PRO A 535 -31.21 -8.84 21.75
CA PRO A 535 -30.97 -7.42 22.02
C PRO A 535 -32.03 -6.78 22.93
N SER A 536 -31.58 -5.84 23.75
CA SER A 536 -32.45 -4.99 24.56
C SER A 536 -33.22 -3.97 23.69
N PRO A 537 -34.32 -3.38 24.19
CA PRO A 537 -35.01 -2.30 23.47
C PRO A 537 -34.12 -1.07 23.18
N GLY A 538 -33.14 -0.78 24.05
CA GLY A 538 -32.16 0.28 23.82
C GLY A 538 -31.24 -0.03 22.64
N GLN A 539 -30.67 -1.24 22.61
CA GLN A 539 -29.82 -1.71 21.51
C GLN A 539 -30.58 -1.74 20.17
N LYS A 540 -31.86 -2.13 20.17
CA LYS A 540 -32.73 -1.98 18.99
C LYS A 540 -32.80 -0.53 18.49
N LYS A 541 -32.99 0.42 19.41
CA LYS A 541 -33.09 1.84 19.07
C LYS A 541 -31.78 2.35 18.49
N ASP A 542 -30.65 1.99 19.09
CA ASP A 542 -29.33 2.41 18.64
C ASP A 542 -29.00 1.80 17.27
N ALA A 543 -29.35 0.53 17.05
CA ALA A 543 -29.19 -0.10 15.75
C ALA A 543 -30.05 0.53 14.65
N ARG A 544 -31.29 0.93 14.97
CA ARG A 544 -32.15 1.69 14.04
C ARG A 544 -31.55 3.04 13.70
N LYS A 545 -31.12 3.82 14.69
CA LYS A 545 -30.43 5.10 14.46
C LYS A 545 -29.24 4.94 13.53
N TRP A 546 -28.43 3.91 13.74
CA TRP A 546 -27.30 3.62 12.86
C TRP A 546 -27.75 3.33 11.41
N LEU A 547 -28.80 2.52 11.22
CA LEU A 547 -29.36 2.18 9.90
C LEU A 547 -30.09 3.35 9.21
N ASP A 548 -30.61 4.29 10.00
CA ASP A 548 -31.33 5.48 9.53
C ASP A 548 -30.39 6.69 9.36
N PHE A 549 -29.10 6.51 9.68
CA PHE A 549 -28.06 7.52 9.66
C PHE A 549 -28.29 8.70 10.62
N GLU A 550 -28.93 8.44 11.76
CA GLU A 550 -29.15 9.42 12.85
C GLU A 550 -27.97 9.53 13.83
#